data_AF-A0A9E2X5F2-F1
#
_entry.id   AF-A0A9E2X5F2-F1
#
_cell.length_a   1.000
_cell.length_b   1.000
_cell.length_c   1.000
_cell.angle_alpha   90.00
_cell.angle_beta   90.00
_cell.angle_gamma   90.00
#
_symmetry.space_group_name_H-M   'P 1'
#
loop_
_entity.id
_entity.type
_entity.pdbx_description
1 polymer ?
#
loop_
_entity_poly.entity_id
_entity_poly.type
_entity_poly.pdbx_seq_one_letter_code
_entity_poly.pdbx_strand_id
1 'polypeptide(L)'
;MTRVLAIAAAALLLGGGSAQALRLPSAPACPIFPANNPWNDRVDTLPVAADSAQIIASIGLDTGLHPDFGSGLYDGGSIGIPFDVVSKATPRSKVTFDYSDESDHVGYPIPKGVHIESGSDRHAILVDKSACRLYELSDLQRTASGWHAGSGATWSLRSNAVRPAGWTSADAAGLPIFPGLARYDEVARGVIDHALRFTVEHTRDTYIYPARHEASSLTDPSLPPMGLRVRLKASVDISGFPRQARIVLQALKTYGMIVADNGSNWYISGAPNPGWSNDDLHTLGRITGGDFEVVDTSSLHP
;
A
#
# COMPACT_ATOMS: atom_id res chain seq x y z
N MET A 1 -30.00 63.61 -8.02
CA MET A 1 -28.78 62.96 -8.53
C MET A 1 -28.42 61.81 -7.59
N THR A 2 -28.87 60.62 -7.95
CA THR A 2 -28.85 59.39 -7.15
C THR A 2 -27.43 58.80 -7.18
N ARG A 3 -26.74 58.72 -6.04
CA ARG A 3 -25.45 58.02 -5.92
C ARG A 3 -25.72 56.56 -5.59
N VAL A 4 -25.46 55.67 -6.55
CA VAL A 4 -25.47 54.22 -6.35
C VAL A 4 -24.09 53.82 -5.83
N LEU A 5 -24.01 53.29 -4.61
CA LEU A 5 -22.82 52.60 -4.11
C LEU A 5 -22.74 51.22 -4.76
N ALA A 6 -21.69 50.97 -5.54
CA ALA A 6 -21.33 49.63 -6.00
C ALA A 6 -20.54 48.93 -4.88
N ILE A 7 -21.14 47.92 -4.26
CA ILE A 7 -20.45 46.99 -3.35
C ILE A 7 -19.78 45.94 -4.23
N ALA A 8 -18.45 45.97 -4.31
CA ALA A 8 -17.68 44.92 -4.96
C ALA A 8 -17.56 43.73 -3.99
N ALA A 9 -18.28 42.64 -4.26
CA ALA A 9 -18.08 41.37 -3.58
C ALA A 9 -16.82 40.70 -4.13
N ALA A 10 -15.76 40.64 -3.32
CA ALA A 10 -14.58 39.85 -3.64
C ALA A 10 -14.90 38.36 -3.41
N ALA A 11 -15.13 37.61 -4.48
CA ALA A 11 -15.20 36.16 -4.40
C ALA A 11 -13.79 35.60 -4.13
N LEU A 12 -13.55 35.14 -2.91
CA LEU A 12 -12.40 34.30 -2.61
C LEU A 12 -12.59 32.96 -3.32
N LEU A 13 -11.89 32.78 -4.44
CA LEU A 13 -11.67 31.48 -5.04
C LEU A 13 -10.81 30.67 -4.08
N LEU A 14 -11.45 29.86 -3.24
CA LEU A 14 -10.81 28.73 -2.60
C LEU A 14 -10.42 27.77 -3.72
N GLY A 15 -9.21 27.92 -4.23
CA GLY A 15 -8.55 26.91 -5.04
C GLY A 15 -8.34 25.69 -4.16
N GLY A 16 -9.33 24.81 -4.12
CA GLY A 16 -9.13 23.43 -3.69
C GLY A 16 -8.18 22.79 -4.67
N GLY A 17 -6.88 22.90 -4.41
CA GLY A 17 -5.88 22.10 -5.09
C GLY A 17 -6.26 20.65 -4.84
N SER A 18 -6.78 19.97 -5.85
CA SER A 18 -6.97 18.52 -5.79
C SER A 18 -5.59 17.96 -5.44
N ALA A 19 -5.46 17.37 -4.25
CA ALA A 19 -4.29 16.60 -3.88
C ALA A 19 -4.20 15.46 -4.89
N GLN A 20 -3.41 15.66 -5.94
CA GLN A 20 -3.20 14.64 -6.94
C GLN A 20 -2.09 13.77 -6.36
N ALA A 21 -2.42 12.51 -6.07
CA ALA A 21 -1.48 11.52 -5.55
C ALA A 21 -0.13 11.64 -6.27
N LEU A 22 0.97 11.65 -5.51
CA LEU A 22 2.31 11.85 -6.04
C LEU A 22 2.59 10.84 -7.14
N ARG A 23 2.82 11.36 -8.35
CA ARG A 23 3.11 10.52 -9.51
C ARG A 23 4.50 9.94 -9.38
N LEU A 24 4.62 8.68 -9.78
CA LEU A 24 5.91 8.03 -9.95
C LEU A 24 6.75 8.81 -11.00
N PRO A 25 7.95 9.32 -10.67
CA PRO A 25 8.72 10.16 -11.58
C PRO A 25 9.11 9.46 -12.89
N SER A 26 9.26 8.13 -12.88
CA SER A 26 9.54 7.30 -14.07
C SER A 26 8.28 6.97 -14.90
N ALA A 27 7.09 7.27 -14.39
CA ALA A 27 5.80 7.13 -15.09
C ALA A 27 4.88 8.36 -14.87
N PRO A 28 5.33 9.58 -15.21
CA PRO A 28 4.66 10.83 -14.78
C PRO A 28 3.30 11.08 -15.46
N ALA A 29 2.94 10.30 -16.49
CA ALA A 29 1.64 10.36 -17.15
C ALA A 29 0.59 9.40 -16.56
N CYS A 30 1.01 8.54 -15.62
CA CYS A 30 0.15 7.59 -14.95
C CYS A 30 -0.14 8.08 -13.53
N PRO A 31 -1.41 8.24 -13.14
CA PRO A 31 -1.75 8.31 -11.73
C PRO A 31 -1.43 6.96 -11.07
N ILE A 32 -1.31 6.93 -9.74
CA ILE A 32 -1.31 5.68 -8.97
C ILE A 32 -2.69 5.59 -8.34
N PHE A 33 -3.61 5.08 -9.14
CA PHE A 33 -5.05 5.09 -8.89
C PHE A 33 -5.70 6.49 -8.88
N PRO A 34 -7.04 6.57 -9.08
CA PRO A 34 -7.80 7.79 -8.88
C PRO A 34 -7.62 8.40 -7.48
N ALA A 35 -7.85 9.72 -7.35
CA ALA A 35 -7.71 10.40 -6.06
C ALA A 35 -8.73 9.94 -5.00
N ASN A 36 -9.87 9.39 -5.43
CA ASN A 36 -10.89 8.78 -4.56
C ASN A 36 -10.73 7.25 -4.48
N ASN A 37 -9.53 6.73 -4.72
CA ASN A 37 -9.23 5.34 -4.47
C ASN A 37 -9.03 5.13 -2.97
N PRO A 38 -9.44 3.99 -2.40
CA PRO A 38 -9.26 3.70 -0.98
C PRO A 38 -7.82 3.89 -0.50
N TRP A 39 -6.79 3.61 -1.33
CA TRP A 39 -5.39 3.89 -0.94
C TRP A 39 -5.14 5.37 -0.68
N ASN A 40 -5.82 6.26 -1.37
CA ASN A 40 -5.64 7.72 -1.31
C ASN A 40 -6.63 8.41 -0.36
N ASP A 41 -7.59 7.68 0.22
CA ASP A 41 -8.56 8.24 1.15
C ASP A 41 -7.92 8.60 2.49
N ARG A 42 -8.20 9.81 2.95
CA ARG A 42 -7.83 10.24 4.30
C ARG A 42 -8.73 9.59 5.34
N VAL A 43 -8.11 9.15 6.43
CA VAL A 43 -8.82 8.49 7.53
C VAL A 43 -8.65 9.20 8.86
N ASP A 44 -7.93 10.31 8.93
CA ASP A 44 -7.64 11.02 10.17
C ASP A 44 -8.88 11.64 10.86
N THR A 45 -9.99 11.76 10.13
CA THR A 45 -11.26 12.27 10.66
C THR A 45 -12.34 11.21 10.78
N LEU A 46 -12.07 9.96 10.39
CA LEU A 46 -13.05 8.87 10.50
C LEU A 46 -13.28 8.48 11.98
N PRO A 47 -14.46 7.95 12.33
CA PRO A 47 -14.69 7.45 13.68
C PRO A 47 -13.77 6.25 13.98
N VAL A 48 -13.39 6.11 15.25
CA VAL A 48 -12.70 4.91 15.75
C VAL A 48 -13.71 3.78 15.82
N ALA A 49 -13.33 2.60 15.33
CA ALA A 49 -14.19 1.42 15.38
C ALA A 49 -14.42 0.97 16.83
N ALA A 50 -15.64 0.49 17.13
CA ALA A 50 -16.04 0.12 18.50
C ALA A 50 -15.19 -1.01 19.08
N ASP A 51 -14.68 -1.91 18.23
CA ASP A 51 -13.86 -3.07 18.58
C ASP A 51 -12.34 -2.80 18.45
N SER A 52 -11.94 -1.53 18.23
CA SER A 52 -10.54 -1.16 18.02
C SER A 52 -9.63 -1.68 19.13
N ALA A 53 -10.02 -1.59 20.40
CA ALA A 53 -9.17 -2.01 21.50
C ALA A 53 -8.91 -3.53 21.50
N GLN A 54 -9.92 -4.33 21.13
CA GLN A 54 -9.77 -5.79 21.06
C GLN A 54 -8.89 -6.20 19.89
N ILE A 55 -9.11 -5.61 18.71
CA ILE A 55 -8.33 -5.94 17.51
C ILE A 55 -6.86 -5.52 17.65
N ILE A 56 -6.59 -4.30 18.14
CA ILE A 56 -5.20 -3.87 18.33
C ILE A 56 -4.49 -4.76 19.36
N ALA A 57 -5.20 -5.21 20.40
CA ALA A 57 -4.67 -6.16 21.37
C ALA A 57 -4.35 -7.54 20.76
N SER A 58 -5.15 -8.02 19.81
CA SER A 58 -4.90 -9.31 19.14
C SER A 58 -3.69 -9.27 18.21
N ILE A 59 -3.34 -8.09 17.66
CA ILE A 59 -2.15 -7.90 16.81
C ILE A 59 -0.89 -7.70 17.67
N GLY A 60 -1.00 -7.00 18.80
CA GLY A 60 0.05 -6.87 19.81
C GLY A 60 0.34 -5.42 20.21
N LEU A 61 0.01 -5.07 21.46
CA LEU A 61 0.11 -3.70 21.97
C LEU A 61 1.54 -3.18 22.15
N ASP A 62 2.45 -4.08 22.55
CA ASP A 62 3.83 -3.72 22.89
C ASP A 62 4.82 -4.04 21.75
N THR A 63 4.33 -4.62 20.66
CA THR A 63 5.12 -4.91 19.47
C THR A 63 5.40 -3.62 18.71
N GLY A 64 6.67 -3.37 18.41
CA GLY A 64 7.11 -2.19 17.67
C GLY A 64 6.79 -2.26 16.18
N LEU A 65 6.47 -1.11 15.57
CA LEU A 65 6.32 -0.96 14.13
C LEU A 65 7.65 -1.28 13.42
N HIS A 66 7.61 -2.20 12.45
CA HIS A 66 8.79 -2.65 11.74
C HIS A 66 8.77 -2.15 10.28
N PRO A 67 9.76 -1.36 9.84
CA PRO A 67 9.92 -1.02 8.43
C PRO A 67 10.62 -2.16 7.68
N ASP A 68 9.87 -2.87 6.85
CA ASP A 68 10.39 -3.92 5.98
C ASP A 68 10.85 -3.35 4.63
N PHE A 69 11.68 -2.30 4.70
CA PHE A 69 12.28 -1.63 3.57
C PHE A 69 13.47 -0.77 3.99
N GLY A 70 14.38 -0.49 3.08
CA GLY A 70 15.51 0.38 3.38
C GLY A 70 16.56 0.46 2.28
N SER A 71 17.76 0.82 2.69
CA SER A 71 18.95 0.91 1.85
C SER A 71 19.86 -0.31 2.03
N GLY A 72 20.58 -0.67 0.97
CA GLY A 72 21.55 -1.76 1.00
C GLY A 72 20.91 -3.14 0.83
N LEU A 73 21.61 -4.15 1.36
CA LEU A 73 21.20 -5.54 1.30
C LEU A 73 21.05 -6.13 2.70
N TYR A 74 20.10 -7.06 2.85
CA TYR A 74 19.94 -7.95 3.99
C TYR A 74 19.93 -9.39 3.46
N ASP A 75 20.76 -10.26 4.04
CA ASP A 75 20.96 -11.66 3.57
C ASP A 75 21.20 -11.79 2.05
N GLY A 76 21.91 -10.82 1.48
CA GLY A 76 22.24 -10.78 0.05
C GLY A 76 21.12 -10.26 -0.87
N GLY A 77 19.96 -9.94 -0.31
CA GLY A 77 18.78 -9.41 -1.00
C GLY A 77 18.53 -7.92 -0.72
N SER A 78 17.82 -7.21 -1.60
CA SER A 78 17.40 -5.83 -1.32
C SER A 78 16.36 -5.78 -0.20
N ILE A 79 16.40 -4.74 0.63
CA ILE A 79 15.44 -4.58 1.75
C ILE A 79 14.14 -3.94 1.23
N GLY A 80 13.07 -4.73 1.18
CA GLY A 80 11.75 -4.34 0.69
C GLY A 80 11.43 -4.87 -0.72
N ILE A 81 10.26 -4.48 -1.24
CA ILE A 81 9.69 -5.04 -2.47
C ILE A 81 10.09 -4.18 -3.68
N PRO A 82 10.94 -4.70 -4.59
CA PRO A 82 11.34 -3.95 -5.77
C PRO A 82 10.20 -3.85 -6.79
N PHE A 83 10.27 -2.82 -7.64
CA PHE A 83 9.38 -2.68 -8.78
C PHE A 83 10.14 -2.23 -10.03
N ASP A 84 9.66 -2.64 -11.19
CA ASP A 84 10.19 -2.27 -12.49
C ASP A 84 9.21 -1.38 -13.26
N VAL A 85 9.74 -0.31 -13.87
CA VAL A 85 8.96 0.52 -14.79
C VAL A 85 9.18 0.04 -16.20
N VAL A 86 8.14 -0.54 -16.79
CA VAL A 86 8.16 -1.16 -18.11
C VAL A 86 7.39 -0.32 -19.12
N SER A 87 7.41 -0.72 -20.38
CA SER A 87 6.71 -0.02 -21.45
C SER A 87 6.17 -0.99 -22.49
N LYS A 88 5.49 -0.46 -23.52
CA LYS A 88 5.06 -1.24 -24.69
C LYS A 88 6.21 -1.98 -25.41
N ALA A 89 7.46 -1.58 -25.21
CA ALA A 89 8.63 -2.25 -25.79
C ALA A 89 9.06 -3.50 -25.01
N THR A 90 8.59 -3.67 -23.77
CA THR A 90 8.93 -4.84 -22.95
C THR A 90 8.17 -6.07 -23.48
N PRO A 91 8.87 -7.18 -23.79
CA PRO A 91 8.21 -8.40 -24.27
C PRO A 91 7.15 -8.92 -23.30
N ARG A 92 6.08 -9.47 -23.85
CA ARG A 92 5.00 -10.09 -23.09
C ARG A 92 5.30 -11.57 -22.90
N SER A 93 5.25 -12.02 -21.65
CA SER A 93 5.46 -13.40 -21.25
C SER A 93 4.14 -14.02 -20.81
N LYS A 94 3.94 -15.28 -21.16
CA LYS A 94 2.92 -16.12 -20.51
C LYS A 94 3.48 -16.62 -19.18
N VAL A 95 2.62 -16.69 -18.18
CA VAL A 95 2.94 -17.19 -16.84
C VAL A 95 1.93 -18.28 -16.49
N THR A 96 2.39 -19.38 -15.91
CA THR A 96 1.53 -20.42 -15.31
C THR A 96 1.42 -20.19 -13.81
N PHE A 97 0.29 -20.58 -13.22
CA PHE A 97 -0.03 -20.23 -11.83
C PHE A 97 -0.40 -21.44 -10.98
N ASP A 98 -0.09 -21.38 -9.69
CA ASP A 98 -0.65 -22.30 -8.68
C ASP A 98 -2.12 -21.94 -8.42
N TYR A 99 -2.40 -20.66 -8.12
CA TYR A 99 -3.74 -20.09 -7.97
C TYR A 99 -4.30 -19.65 -9.32
N SER A 100 -4.41 -20.60 -10.26
CA SER A 100 -4.76 -20.31 -11.66
C SER A 100 -6.18 -19.76 -11.82
N ASP A 101 -7.15 -20.28 -11.08
CA ASP A 101 -8.54 -19.84 -11.12
C ASP A 101 -8.76 -18.43 -10.53
N GLU A 102 -7.81 -17.95 -9.73
CA GLU A 102 -7.81 -16.60 -9.15
C GLU A 102 -6.79 -15.66 -9.82
N SER A 103 -6.15 -16.09 -10.91
CA SER A 103 -5.09 -15.32 -11.60
C SER A 103 -5.53 -14.76 -12.95
N ASP A 104 -5.07 -13.55 -13.26
CA ASP A 104 -5.33 -12.89 -14.54
C ASP A 104 -4.46 -13.50 -15.65
N HIS A 105 -5.11 -14.18 -16.60
CA HIS A 105 -4.45 -14.86 -17.73
C HIS A 105 -4.10 -13.88 -18.86
N VAL A 106 -3.12 -13.01 -18.62
CA VAL A 106 -2.66 -11.97 -19.55
C VAL A 106 -1.19 -12.17 -19.96
N GLY A 107 -0.73 -11.38 -20.93
CA GLY A 107 0.70 -11.24 -21.21
C GLY A 107 1.37 -10.30 -20.20
N TYR A 108 2.20 -10.85 -19.32
CA TYR A 108 2.93 -10.07 -18.32
C TYR A 108 4.19 -9.43 -18.95
N PRO A 109 4.44 -8.13 -18.79
CA PRO A 109 5.57 -7.44 -19.39
C PRO A 109 6.87 -7.65 -18.60
N ILE A 110 7.32 -8.90 -18.45
CA ILE A 110 8.46 -9.27 -17.61
C ILE A 110 9.78 -8.95 -18.35
N PRO A 111 10.59 -7.97 -17.89
CA PRO A 111 11.89 -7.68 -18.50
C PRO A 111 12.92 -8.78 -18.22
N LYS A 112 13.99 -8.84 -19.02
CA LYS A 112 15.05 -9.86 -18.87
C LYS A 112 15.75 -9.82 -17.50
N GLY A 113 15.90 -8.62 -16.94
CA GLY A 113 16.48 -8.39 -15.61
C GLY A 113 15.42 -7.94 -14.61
N VAL A 114 14.25 -8.58 -14.61
CA VAL A 114 13.19 -8.30 -13.64
C VAL A 114 13.74 -8.40 -12.22
N HIS A 115 13.43 -7.41 -11.40
CA HIS A 115 13.73 -7.45 -9.99
C HIS A 115 12.66 -8.28 -9.28
N ILE A 116 13.12 -9.22 -8.46
CA ILE A 116 12.29 -10.12 -7.67
C ILE A 116 12.66 -9.88 -6.22
N GLU A 117 11.67 -9.71 -5.37
CA GLU A 117 11.86 -9.60 -3.93
C GLU A 117 12.68 -10.79 -3.40
N SER A 118 13.49 -10.52 -2.38
CA SER A 118 14.23 -11.56 -1.67
C SER A 118 13.35 -12.23 -0.61
N GLY A 119 13.68 -13.46 -0.21
CA GLY A 119 12.84 -14.23 0.70
C GLY A 119 11.91 -15.21 -0.04
N SER A 120 10.88 -15.68 0.66
CA SER A 120 9.96 -16.72 0.17
C SER A 120 8.96 -16.21 -0.86
N ASP A 121 8.47 -14.98 -0.70
CA ASP A 121 7.29 -14.52 -1.44
C ASP A 121 7.64 -14.09 -2.86
N ARG A 122 8.90 -13.66 -3.08
CA ARG A 122 9.49 -13.44 -4.41
C ARG A 122 8.57 -12.61 -5.32
N HIS A 123 8.02 -11.53 -4.77
CA HIS A 123 7.14 -10.63 -5.50
C HIS A 123 7.87 -9.98 -6.69
N ALA A 124 7.17 -9.85 -7.81
CA ALA A 124 7.61 -9.06 -8.95
C ALA A 124 6.53 -8.05 -9.36
N ILE A 125 6.86 -6.76 -9.25
CA ILE A 125 5.94 -5.64 -9.51
C ILE A 125 6.36 -4.92 -10.79
N LEU A 126 5.43 -4.77 -11.73
CA LEU A 126 5.67 -4.15 -13.04
C LEU A 126 4.69 -3.00 -13.28
N VAL A 127 5.20 -1.78 -13.34
CA VAL A 127 4.44 -0.57 -13.67
C VAL A 127 4.61 -0.25 -15.16
N ASP A 128 3.59 -0.57 -15.98
CA ASP A 128 3.61 -0.25 -17.41
C ASP A 128 3.22 1.21 -17.64
N LYS A 129 4.23 2.05 -17.87
CA LYS A 129 4.03 3.49 -18.10
C LYS A 129 3.34 3.82 -19.44
N SER A 130 3.28 2.87 -20.37
CA SER A 130 2.62 3.07 -21.67
C SER A 130 1.11 2.83 -21.59
N ALA A 131 0.70 1.85 -20.78
CA ALA A 131 -0.70 1.50 -20.58
C ALA A 131 -1.31 2.09 -19.30
N CYS A 132 -0.48 2.63 -18.41
CA CYS A 132 -0.84 2.96 -17.03
C CYS A 132 -1.53 1.78 -16.34
N ARG A 133 -0.83 0.65 -16.36
CA ARG A 133 -1.31 -0.61 -15.84
C ARG A 133 -0.27 -1.23 -14.92
N LEU A 134 -0.73 -1.76 -13.80
CA LEU A 134 0.04 -2.47 -12.82
C LEU A 134 -0.09 -3.97 -13.07
N TYR A 135 1.02 -4.70 -12.95
CA TYR A 135 1.06 -6.15 -12.96
C TYR A 135 1.87 -6.61 -11.77
N GLU A 136 1.35 -7.56 -11.01
CA GLU A 136 2.03 -8.10 -9.83
C GLU A 136 1.92 -9.62 -9.84
N LEU A 137 3.01 -10.26 -9.43
CA LEU A 137 3.17 -11.71 -9.41
C LEU A 137 3.75 -12.09 -8.06
N SER A 138 3.18 -13.09 -7.39
CA SER A 138 3.80 -13.75 -6.24
C SER A 138 4.59 -14.96 -6.69
N ASP A 139 5.57 -15.37 -5.89
CA ASP A 139 6.45 -16.50 -6.12
C ASP A 139 7.01 -16.58 -7.55
N LEU A 140 7.49 -15.47 -8.12
CA LEU A 140 7.91 -15.48 -9.52
C LEU A 140 9.19 -16.31 -9.69
N GLN A 141 9.12 -17.31 -10.56
CA GLN A 141 10.21 -18.23 -10.86
C GLN A 141 10.40 -18.43 -12.36
N ARG A 142 11.68 -18.52 -12.76
CA ARG A 142 12.05 -18.90 -14.11
C ARG A 142 12.14 -20.42 -14.21
N THR A 143 11.39 -21.00 -15.13
CA THR A 143 11.42 -22.44 -15.41
C THR A 143 12.07 -22.73 -16.78
N ALA A 144 12.27 -24.01 -17.09
CA ALA A 144 12.76 -24.42 -18.40
C ALA A 144 11.80 -24.08 -19.56
N SER A 145 10.49 -24.03 -19.27
CA SER A 145 9.42 -23.80 -20.25
C SER A 145 8.89 -22.37 -20.28
N GLY A 146 9.27 -21.52 -19.33
CA GLY A 146 8.80 -20.13 -19.26
C GLY A 146 8.87 -19.54 -17.85
N TRP A 147 7.80 -18.85 -17.47
CA TRP A 147 7.64 -18.28 -16.14
C TRP A 147 6.52 -19.01 -15.41
N HIS A 148 6.73 -19.21 -14.11
CA HIS A 148 5.73 -19.71 -13.18
C HIS A 148 5.66 -18.75 -11.98
N ALA A 149 4.48 -18.60 -11.41
CA ALA A 149 4.21 -17.74 -10.26
C ALA A 149 3.16 -18.43 -9.39
N GLY A 150 3.08 -18.08 -8.11
CA GLY A 150 1.97 -18.53 -7.26
C GLY A 150 0.65 -17.97 -7.79
N SER A 151 0.57 -16.65 -7.92
CA SER A 151 -0.57 -15.94 -8.47
C SER A 151 -0.15 -14.76 -9.36
N GLY A 152 -1.10 -14.21 -10.12
CA GLY A 152 -0.87 -13.03 -10.95
C GLY A 152 -2.10 -12.15 -11.05
N ALA A 153 -1.92 -10.85 -10.85
CA ALA A 153 -3.00 -9.87 -10.85
C ALA A 153 -2.61 -8.60 -11.61
N THR A 154 -3.59 -7.91 -12.17
CA THR A 154 -3.34 -6.68 -12.90
C THR A 154 -4.45 -5.64 -12.81
N TRP A 155 -4.04 -4.39 -12.57
CA TRP A 155 -4.95 -3.27 -12.36
C TRP A 155 -4.70 -2.14 -13.35
N SER A 156 -5.78 -1.49 -13.81
CA SER A 156 -5.66 -0.19 -14.43
C SER A 156 -5.35 0.84 -13.35
N LEU A 157 -4.24 1.56 -13.47
CA LEU A 157 -3.89 2.64 -12.54
C LEU A 157 -4.82 3.86 -12.67
N ARG A 158 -5.80 3.82 -13.58
CA ARG A 158 -6.80 4.88 -13.79
C ARG A 158 -8.19 4.51 -13.25
N SER A 159 -8.31 3.40 -12.52
CA SER A 159 -9.61 2.85 -12.09
C SER A 159 -9.62 2.51 -10.60
N ASN A 160 -10.80 2.56 -9.98
CA ASN A 160 -11.06 2.02 -8.65
C ASN A 160 -11.57 0.58 -8.67
N ALA A 161 -11.54 -0.08 -9.84
CA ALA A 161 -11.94 -1.48 -9.96
C ALA A 161 -11.04 -2.36 -9.08
N VAL A 162 -11.67 -3.06 -8.14
CA VAL A 162 -11.06 -4.10 -7.30
C VAL A 162 -11.16 -5.47 -7.98
N ARG A 163 -10.47 -6.47 -7.44
CA ARG A 163 -10.56 -7.85 -7.95
C ARG A 163 -11.96 -8.46 -7.73
N PRO A 164 -12.33 -9.53 -8.45
CA PRO A 164 -13.53 -10.30 -8.15
C PRO A 164 -13.59 -10.72 -6.67
N ALA A 165 -14.80 -10.91 -6.14
CA ALA A 165 -14.95 -11.41 -4.76
C ALA A 165 -14.32 -12.81 -4.63
N GLY A 166 -13.60 -13.04 -3.54
CA GLY A 166 -12.92 -14.31 -3.26
C GLY A 166 -11.66 -14.56 -4.09
N TRP A 167 -11.12 -13.55 -4.78
CA TRP A 167 -9.87 -13.71 -5.55
C TRP A 167 -8.71 -13.07 -4.82
N THR A 168 -7.68 -13.87 -4.54
CA THR A 168 -6.37 -13.43 -4.06
C THR A 168 -5.65 -12.56 -5.09
N SER A 169 -4.43 -12.15 -4.80
CA SER A 169 -3.54 -11.48 -5.77
C SER A 169 -2.09 -11.82 -5.45
N ALA A 170 -1.14 -10.98 -5.86
CA ALA A 170 0.21 -11.08 -5.32
C ALA A 170 0.23 -10.78 -3.81
N ASP A 171 -0.74 -10.01 -3.29
CA ASP A 171 -1.03 -9.83 -1.86
C ASP A 171 -2.23 -10.72 -1.45
N ALA A 172 -2.18 -11.33 -0.26
CA ALA A 172 -3.21 -12.30 0.13
C ALA A 172 -4.62 -11.71 0.25
N ALA A 173 -4.77 -10.43 0.59
CA ALA A 173 -6.07 -9.74 0.66
C ALA A 173 -6.75 -9.50 -0.70
N GLY A 174 -6.11 -9.88 -1.83
CA GLY A 174 -6.57 -9.54 -3.17
C GLY A 174 -6.32 -8.06 -3.54
N LEU A 175 -5.39 -7.41 -2.84
CA LEU A 175 -5.03 -6.01 -3.00
C LEU A 175 -3.77 -5.83 -3.87
N PRO A 176 -3.64 -4.71 -4.60
CA PRO A 176 -2.35 -4.36 -5.22
C PRO A 176 -1.31 -3.96 -4.15
N ILE A 177 -0.09 -4.47 -4.27
CA ILE A 177 1.05 -4.19 -3.36
C ILE A 177 1.61 -2.79 -3.60
N PHE A 178 1.90 -2.43 -4.87
CA PHE A 178 2.57 -1.20 -5.25
C PHE A 178 2.02 0.09 -4.62
N PRO A 179 0.69 0.36 -4.59
CA PRO A 179 0.17 1.57 -3.94
C PRO A 179 0.30 1.56 -2.41
N GLY A 180 0.58 0.41 -1.80
CA GLY A 180 0.81 0.29 -0.37
C GLY A 180 2.28 0.40 0.04
N LEU A 181 3.20 0.54 -0.91
CA LEU A 181 4.64 0.66 -0.62
C LEU A 181 5.04 2.09 -0.28
N ALA A 182 5.78 2.28 0.81
CA ALA A 182 6.51 3.51 1.02
C ALA A 182 7.63 3.66 -0.02
N ARG A 183 7.74 4.80 -0.72
CA ARG A 183 8.77 5.01 -1.74
C ARG A 183 9.67 6.20 -1.42
N TYR A 184 10.96 6.04 -1.74
CA TYR A 184 11.94 7.07 -1.41
C TYR A 184 11.69 8.39 -2.13
N ASP A 185 11.16 8.38 -3.36
CA ASP A 185 10.87 9.61 -4.10
C ASP A 185 9.76 10.45 -3.45
N GLU A 186 8.88 9.84 -2.67
CA GLU A 186 7.83 10.50 -1.89
C GLU A 186 8.44 11.17 -0.64
N VAL A 187 9.24 10.40 0.10
CA VAL A 187 9.96 10.91 1.27
C VAL A 187 10.98 11.99 0.91
N ALA A 188 11.64 11.89 -0.24
CA ALA A 188 12.50 12.94 -0.78
C ALA A 188 11.71 14.25 -0.98
N ARG A 189 10.48 14.17 -1.51
CA ARG A 189 9.57 15.32 -1.68
C ARG A 189 8.91 15.79 -0.38
N GLY A 190 8.96 14.99 0.67
CA GLY A 190 8.52 15.36 2.01
C GLY A 190 7.12 14.88 2.40
N VAL A 191 6.48 14.04 1.59
CA VAL A 191 5.13 13.54 1.86
C VAL A 191 4.91 12.19 1.19
N ILE A 192 4.25 11.28 1.91
CA ILE A 192 3.58 10.09 1.36
C ILE A 192 2.09 10.39 1.48
N ASP A 193 1.36 10.33 0.37
CA ASP A 193 -0.03 10.79 0.26
C ASP A 193 -1.05 9.67 0.02
N HIS A 194 -0.71 8.48 0.54
CA HIS A 194 -1.53 7.28 0.48
C HIS A 194 -1.34 6.41 1.74
N ALA A 195 -2.21 5.43 1.93
CA ALA A 195 -2.07 4.41 2.95
C ALA A 195 -0.91 3.47 2.63
N LEU A 196 -0.29 2.92 3.67
CA LEU A 196 0.68 1.82 3.53
C LEU A 196 -0.01 0.47 3.66
N ARG A 197 0.58 -0.58 3.10
CA ARG A 197 0.21 -1.95 3.46
C ARG A 197 0.95 -2.37 4.72
N PHE A 198 0.34 -3.25 5.50
CA PHE A 198 1.04 -3.93 6.60
C PHE A 198 0.52 -5.35 6.79
N THR A 199 1.30 -6.15 7.52
CA THR A 199 0.96 -7.54 7.84
C THR A 199 0.66 -7.74 9.33
N VAL A 200 -0.10 -8.79 9.59
CA VAL A 200 -0.50 -9.25 10.93
C VAL A 200 -0.35 -10.78 10.97
N GLU A 201 -0.08 -11.37 12.13
CA GLU A 201 0.15 -12.82 12.22
C GLU A 201 -1.12 -13.63 12.00
N HIS A 202 -2.24 -13.10 12.45
CA HIS A 202 -3.53 -13.77 12.42
C HIS A 202 -4.63 -12.83 11.95
N THR A 203 -5.31 -13.22 10.87
CA THR A 203 -6.60 -12.67 10.49
C THR A 203 -7.73 -13.65 10.77
N ARG A 204 -8.97 -13.17 10.83
CA ARG A 204 -10.16 -14.01 10.74
C ARG A 204 -10.54 -14.31 9.28
N ASP A 205 -11.37 -15.33 9.11
CA ASP A 205 -11.97 -15.87 7.88
C ASP A 205 -13.01 -14.90 7.29
N THR A 206 -12.57 -13.67 7.01
CA THR A 206 -13.37 -12.65 6.34
C THR A 206 -12.50 -11.50 5.84
N TYR A 207 -13.06 -10.68 4.98
CA TYR A 207 -12.45 -9.46 4.46
C TYR A 207 -13.46 -8.32 4.39
N ILE A 208 -12.95 -7.09 4.45
CA ILE A 208 -13.73 -5.88 4.23
C ILE A 208 -13.12 -5.04 3.11
N TYR A 209 -13.92 -4.18 2.49
CA TYR A 209 -13.44 -3.30 1.42
C TYR A 209 -12.21 -2.49 1.87
N PRO A 210 -11.16 -2.36 1.03
CA PRO A 210 -11.10 -2.77 -0.38
C PRO A 210 -10.64 -4.21 -0.65
N ALA A 211 -10.30 -4.98 0.39
CA ALA A 211 -9.90 -6.37 0.23
C ALA A 211 -11.03 -7.22 -0.35
N ARG A 212 -10.64 -8.28 -1.04
CA ARG A 212 -11.52 -9.19 -1.77
C ARG A 212 -11.33 -10.65 -1.39
N HIS A 213 -10.37 -10.95 -0.53
CA HIS A 213 -9.98 -12.30 -0.18
C HIS A 213 -9.47 -12.35 1.26
N GLU A 214 -9.69 -13.48 1.91
CA GLU A 214 -9.26 -13.85 3.26
C GLU A 214 -8.08 -14.84 3.21
N ALA A 215 -7.29 -14.94 4.28
CA ALA A 215 -6.10 -15.82 4.29
C ALA A 215 -6.03 -16.73 5.53
N SER A 216 -7.18 -17.06 6.11
CA SER A 216 -7.26 -17.78 7.38
C SER A 216 -8.61 -18.47 7.52
N SER A 217 -8.67 -19.56 8.30
CA SER A 217 -9.92 -20.23 8.69
C SER A 217 -10.35 -19.90 10.13
N LEU A 218 -9.71 -18.93 10.77
CA LEU A 218 -10.00 -18.54 12.16
C LEU A 218 -11.27 -17.67 12.20
N THR A 219 -12.15 -17.89 13.17
CA THR A 219 -13.45 -17.18 13.23
C THR A 219 -13.58 -16.23 14.42
N ASP A 220 -12.51 -16.05 15.19
CA ASP A 220 -12.50 -15.17 16.36
C ASP A 220 -12.76 -13.71 15.94
N PRO A 221 -13.85 -13.07 16.44
CA PRO A 221 -14.19 -11.71 16.06
C PRO A 221 -13.22 -10.65 16.60
N SER A 222 -12.29 -11.02 17.48
CA SER A 222 -11.20 -10.13 17.93
C SER A 222 -10.05 -10.02 16.94
N LEU A 223 -9.90 -10.97 16.00
CA LEU A 223 -8.83 -10.89 14.99
C LEU A 223 -9.17 -9.84 13.91
N PRO A 224 -8.20 -9.19 13.29
CA PRO A 224 -8.47 -8.31 12.15
C PRO A 224 -9.01 -9.09 10.93
N PRO A 225 -10.00 -8.57 10.17
CA PRO A 225 -10.28 -9.05 8.82
C PRO A 225 -9.23 -8.51 7.83
N MET A 226 -9.05 -9.17 6.68
CA MET A 226 -8.29 -8.58 5.57
C MET A 226 -8.94 -7.27 5.12
N GLY A 227 -8.14 -6.28 4.75
CA GLY A 227 -8.61 -4.94 4.37
C GLY A 227 -8.94 -4.01 5.55
N LEU A 228 -8.83 -4.48 6.80
CA LEU A 228 -8.95 -3.61 7.97
C LEU A 228 -7.97 -2.45 7.90
N ARG A 229 -8.44 -1.26 8.25
CA ARG A 229 -7.59 -0.06 8.28
C ARG A 229 -7.33 0.39 9.70
N VAL A 230 -6.06 0.64 9.99
CA VAL A 230 -5.61 1.23 11.26
C VAL A 230 -4.90 2.55 10.97
N ARG A 231 -4.97 3.50 11.90
CA ARG A 231 -4.22 4.76 11.84
C ARG A 231 -3.40 4.98 13.09
N LEU A 232 -2.30 5.72 12.95
CA LEU A 232 -1.55 6.22 14.09
C LEU A 232 -2.40 7.27 14.80
N LYS A 233 -2.57 7.15 16.12
CA LYS A 233 -3.39 8.09 16.90
C LYS A 233 -2.92 9.53 16.73
N ALA A 234 -3.87 10.46 16.67
CA ALA A 234 -3.58 11.88 16.53
C ALA A 234 -2.69 12.42 17.67
N SER A 235 -2.84 11.88 18.88
CA SER A 235 -2.12 12.25 20.10
C SER A 235 -0.63 11.88 20.13
N VAL A 236 -0.18 10.94 19.27
CA VAL A 236 1.23 10.51 19.24
C VAL A 236 2.10 11.66 18.74
N ASP A 237 3.09 12.10 19.53
CA ASP A 237 4.01 13.16 19.10
C ASP A 237 5.11 12.58 18.20
N ILE A 238 5.13 13.04 16.95
CA ILE A 238 6.10 12.62 15.93
C ILE A 238 7.22 13.66 15.72
N SER A 239 7.18 14.79 16.43
CA SER A 239 8.13 15.90 16.23
C SER A 239 9.57 15.51 16.54
N GLY A 240 9.76 14.59 17.49
CA GLY A 240 11.07 14.05 17.89
C GLY A 240 11.64 12.98 16.96
N PHE A 241 10.92 12.55 15.92
CA PHE A 241 11.41 11.56 14.96
C PHE A 241 12.25 12.22 13.87
N PRO A 242 13.26 11.53 13.33
CA PRO A 242 14.06 12.04 12.22
C PRO A 242 13.23 12.16 10.94
N ARG A 243 13.75 12.88 9.94
CA ARG A 243 12.93 13.37 8.81
C ARG A 243 12.21 12.24 8.06
N GLN A 244 12.91 11.15 7.71
CA GLN A 244 12.30 10.10 6.90
C GLN A 244 11.21 9.35 7.69
N ALA A 245 11.49 8.97 8.93
CA ALA A 245 10.51 8.36 9.82
C ALA A 245 9.31 9.27 10.07
N ARG A 246 9.52 10.56 10.32
CA ARG A 246 8.43 11.52 10.56
C ARG A 246 7.45 11.61 9.38
N ILE A 247 7.95 11.54 8.15
CA ILE A 247 7.10 11.55 6.94
C ILE A 247 6.25 10.28 6.87
N VAL A 248 6.84 9.11 7.15
CA VAL A 248 6.11 7.84 7.25
C VAL A 248 5.03 7.92 8.33
N LEU A 249 5.38 8.36 9.54
CA LEU A 249 4.42 8.47 10.65
C LEU A 249 3.31 9.49 10.37
N GLN A 250 3.60 10.58 9.66
CA GLN A 250 2.58 11.52 9.22
C GLN A 250 1.60 10.87 8.24
N ALA A 251 2.08 10.05 7.31
CA ALA A 251 1.21 9.28 6.42
C ALA A 251 0.35 8.28 7.20
N LEU A 252 0.91 7.60 8.20
CA LEU A 252 0.15 6.69 9.07
C LEU A 252 -0.91 7.41 9.93
N LYS A 253 -0.73 8.70 10.27
CA LYS A 253 -1.80 9.50 10.88
C LYS A 253 -2.89 9.85 9.88
N THR A 254 -2.50 10.33 8.70
CA THR A 254 -3.41 10.91 7.71
C THR A 254 -4.18 9.87 6.90
N TYR A 255 -3.49 8.84 6.43
CA TYR A 255 -4.01 7.79 5.57
C TYR A 255 -4.04 6.44 6.27
N GLY A 256 -3.28 6.23 7.33
CA GLY A 256 -3.22 4.94 8.01
C GLY A 256 -2.58 3.84 7.16
N MET A 257 -2.86 2.60 7.52
CA MET A 257 -2.36 1.40 6.84
C MET A 257 -3.41 0.30 6.82
N ILE A 258 -3.34 -0.55 5.80
CA ILE A 258 -4.34 -1.57 5.47
C ILE A 258 -3.75 -2.97 5.69
N VAL A 259 -4.46 -3.82 6.43
CA VAL A 259 -4.12 -5.24 6.61
C VAL A 259 -4.21 -5.91 5.24
N ALA A 260 -3.07 -6.31 4.70
CA ALA A 260 -2.98 -6.82 3.34
C ALA A 260 -2.61 -8.31 3.30
N ASP A 261 -1.86 -8.79 4.29
CA ASP A 261 -1.38 -10.18 4.33
C ASP A 261 -1.16 -10.70 5.75
N ASN A 262 -1.06 -12.02 5.85
CA ASN A 262 -0.61 -12.71 7.04
C ASN A 262 0.93 -12.77 7.05
N GLY A 263 1.54 -12.26 8.12
CA GLY A 263 2.98 -12.15 8.27
C GLY A 263 3.35 -11.70 9.68
N SER A 264 4.51 -11.10 9.88
CA SER A 264 4.87 -10.58 11.21
C SER A 264 4.06 -9.34 11.58
N ASN A 265 3.60 -9.27 12.84
CA ASN A 265 2.80 -8.15 13.32
C ASN A 265 3.52 -6.81 13.14
N TRP A 266 2.80 -5.83 12.57
CA TRP A 266 3.22 -4.43 12.40
C TRP A 266 4.36 -4.22 11.40
N TYR A 267 4.53 -5.11 10.42
CA TYR A 267 5.50 -4.91 9.34
C TYR A 267 4.86 -4.06 8.25
N ILE A 268 5.40 -2.87 7.99
CA ILE A 268 5.02 -2.02 6.85
C ILE A 268 6.02 -2.18 5.71
N SER A 269 5.52 -2.29 4.48
CA SER A 269 6.37 -2.54 3.31
C SER A 269 6.73 -1.26 2.56
N GLY A 270 7.87 -1.30 1.87
CA GLY A 270 8.31 -0.22 1.00
C GLY A 270 9.23 -0.71 -0.11
N ALA A 271 9.57 0.20 -1.02
CA ALA A 271 10.49 -0.11 -2.13
C ALA A 271 11.96 0.13 -1.71
N PRO A 272 12.89 -0.76 -2.10
CA PRO A 272 14.31 -0.60 -1.79
C PRO A 272 14.88 0.65 -2.46
N ASN A 273 15.71 1.40 -1.73
CA ASN A 273 16.39 2.58 -2.29
C ASN A 273 17.64 2.95 -1.47
N PRO A 274 18.79 3.26 -2.12
CA PRO A 274 19.99 3.69 -1.41
C PRO A 274 19.85 5.04 -0.68
N GLY A 275 18.81 5.82 -0.97
CA GLY A 275 18.53 7.08 -0.29
C GLY A 275 17.86 6.94 1.08
N TRP A 276 17.32 5.76 1.42
CA TRP A 276 16.78 5.51 2.74
C TRP A 276 17.86 5.60 3.82
N SER A 277 17.57 6.27 4.92
CA SER A 277 18.38 6.23 6.13
C SER A 277 17.87 5.09 7.00
N ASN A 278 18.62 3.98 7.05
CA ASN A 278 18.22 2.85 7.89
C ASN A 278 18.14 3.27 9.37
N ASP A 279 19.01 4.18 9.83
CA ASP A 279 18.97 4.72 11.19
C ASP A 279 17.68 5.51 11.45
N ASP A 280 17.21 6.31 10.48
CA ASP A 280 15.92 6.99 10.58
C ASP A 280 14.80 5.95 10.70
N LEU A 281 14.78 4.97 9.79
CA LEU A 281 13.73 3.94 9.73
C LEU A 281 13.69 3.10 11.01
N HIS A 282 14.84 2.72 11.58
CA HIS A 282 14.87 1.97 12.85
C HIS A 282 14.17 2.71 14.00
N THR A 283 14.08 4.04 13.96
CA THR A 283 13.33 4.78 14.99
C THR A 283 11.83 4.51 14.96
N LEU A 284 11.27 4.01 13.85
CA LEU A 284 9.85 3.64 13.75
C LEU A 284 9.45 2.58 14.78
N GLY A 285 10.38 1.70 15.19
CA GLY A 285 10.14 0.70 16.25
C GLY A 285 9.86 1.28 17.63
N ARG A 286 10.00 2.60 17.82
CA ARG A 286 9.56 3.31 19.04
C ARG A 286 8.04 3.48 19.11
N ILE A 287 7.35 3.36 17.97
CA ILE A 287 5.89 3.33 17.89
C ILE A 287 5.46 1.88 18.09
N THR A 288 4.52 1.62 18.99
CA THR A 288 4.01 0.27 19.24
C THR A 288 2.57 0.12 18.78
N GLY A 289 2.05 -1.11 18.75
CA GLY A 289 0.64 -1.36 18.45
C GLY A 289 -0.32 -0.52 19.30
N GLY A 290 0.03 -0.24 20.56
CA GLY A 290 -0.73 0.62 21.47
C GLY A 290 -0.90 2.07 21.00
N ASP A 291 -0.10 2.53 20.04
CA ASP A 291 -0.20 3.86 19.42
C ASP A 291 -1.19 3.90 18.25
N PHE A 292 -1.73 2.77 17.83
CA PHE A 292 -2.68 2.65 16.72
C PHE A 292 -4.12 2.48 17.20
N GLU A 293 -5.05 2.80 16.30
CA GLU A 293 -6.47 2.53 16.44
C GLU A 293 -7.08 2.11 15.11
N VAL A 294 -8.10 1.26 15.17
CA VAL A 294 -8.89 0.82 14.01
C VAL A 294 -9.84 1.95 13.64
N VAL A 295 -9.90 2.28 12.36
CA VAL A 295 -10.85 3.25 11.82
C VAL A 295 -12.06 2.54 11.24
N ASP A 296 -13.25 3.08 11.47
CA ASP A 296 -14.46 2.62 10.81
C ASP A 296 -14.48 3.12 9.37
N THR A 297 -14.32 2.18 8.43
CA THR A 297 -14.25 2.42 6.99
C THR A 297 -15.58 2.17 6.27
N SER A 298 -16.70 1.97 6.99
CA SER A 298 -18.02 1.72 6.40
C SER A 298 -18.53 2.87 5.51
N SER A 299 -17.96 4.07 5.64
CA SER A 299 -18.25 5.22 4.77
C SER A 299 -17.42 5.28 3.48
N LEU A 300 -16.38 4.44 3.34
CA LEU A 300 -15.46 4.44 2.19
C LEU A 300 -15.89 3.47 1.07
N HIS A 301 -17.04 2.80 1.21
CA HIS A 301 -17.56 1.92 0.17
C HIS A 301 -18.00 2.71 -1.09
N PRO A 302 -17.87 2.12 -2.29
CA PRO A 302 -18.34 2.72 -3.54
C PRO A 302 -19.84 3.04 -3.58
#